data_AF-A0A370BMN5-F1
#
_entry.id   AF-A0A370BMN5-F1
#
_cell.length_a   1.000
_cell.length_b   1.000
_cell.length_c   1.000
_cell.angle_alpha   90.00
_cell.angle_beta   90.00
_cell.angle_gamma   90.00
#
_symmetry.space_group_name_H-M   'P 1'
#
loop_
_entity.id
_entity.type
_entity.pdbx_description
1 polymer ?
#
loop_
_entity_poly.entity_id
_entity_poly.type
_entity_poly.pdbx_seq_one_letter_code
_entity_poly.pdbx_strand_id
1 'polypeptide(L)'
;MSGRNAPRSKNGCSTCRRRKVKCGEERPVCKRCFNLRLNCEWGIPVKRGKANAPVRHLQPAQPRWPTSDGITTCSSPSATASSPVRAAVTNGILHPHYANTLAALWHRQSPGPAPDFTPVSPDVTFPTGWPFPPYAHPSPLYRPQPGTGGLPCTNSLVLSEHDQKYFQYFPSSSVVFYYMKNWQWSSFRYLYEGPAATSKVIMRMILALSASDMHRNGLVVRSPGRPTAEDHGRYHYGMAVKEFRQLLETPKPQVSFAELEMIFATMFLMVAYEWQFGHCVRHLHLHLQGVRSLLETHPELFHVRDVNEVLLAMEADQPSDTVSRASFISDQFLLWILYIDVNRRSIGTTESLYDYVLNSGNESLHPDHLYRCARLWSRCFWGKQYPDQEVSDDMENYRALEFVHVGYTLWHKLWKCLDEKHAESGDALFAEMMTVRDKYSDLLLTAKLASPGSTRRTLNTIYMAVNNFYALILFHRRLFDTARPPAALHRQALTNIIDNAHKQHSADPRLLRRLHWPLLMAIVETDDPVQREWLRERLYELRSFHSEHLWAFQLAEEVLARQDASAGEYANLAELLRNHQIRLQ
;
A
#
# COMPACT_ATOMS: atom_id res chain seq x y z
N MET A 1 28.64 -2.79 -54.88
CA MET A 1 29.43 -1.95 -53.95
C MET A 1 28.71 -0.60 -53.79
N SER A 2 28.32 -0.22 -52.57
CA SER A 2 28.04 1.19 -52.24
C SER A 2 28.25 1.37 -50.74
N GLY A 3 29.23 2.22 -50.41
CA GLY A 3 30.05 2.12 -49.21
C GLY A 3 29.48 2.72 -47.93
N ARG A 4 30.24 2.47 -46.85
CA ARG A 4 30.00 2.85 -45.44
C ARG A 4 29.94 4.35 -45.14
N ASN A 5 29.80 5.22 -46.15
CA ASN A 5 29.76 6.69 -45.99
C ASN A 5 28.69 7.34 -46.89
N ALA A 6 27.46 6.81 -46.88
CA ALA A 6 26.32 7.51 -47.47
C ALA A 6 25.92 8.73 -46.59
N PRO A 7 25.53 9.87 -47.19
CA PRO A 7 25.16 11.07 -46.45
C PRO A 7 24.03 10.77 -45.45
N ARG A 8 24.20 11.26 -44.22
CA ARG A 8 23.18 11.09 -43.17
C ARG A 8 21.92 11.81 -43.62
N SER A 9 20.82 11.06 -43.69
CA SER A 9 19.50 11.61 -44.00
C SER A 9 19.20 12.75 -43.00
N LYS A 10 19.06 13.98 -43.51
CA LYS A 10 18.81 15.17 -42.68
C LYS A 10 17.41 15.12 -42.07
N ASN A 11 16.49 14.43 -42.74
CA ASN A 11 15.09 14.32 -42.38
C ASN A 11 14.75 12.98 -41.72
N GLY A 12 15.72 12.21 -41.23
CA GLY A 12 15.43 10.95 -40.55
C GLY A 12 14.73 11.15 -39.19
N CYS A 13 13.89 10.19 -38.80
CA CYS A 13 13.25 10.18 -37.49
C CYS A 13 14.32 10.16 -36.36
N SER A 14 13.98 10.75 -35.21
CA SER A 14 14.86 10.86 -34.05
C SER A 14 15.31 9.49 -33.53
N THR A 15 14.47 8.46 -33.66
CA THR A 15 14.78 7.07 -33.29
C THR A 15 15.92 6.48 -34.14
N CYS A 16 15.81 6.55 -35.47
CA CYS A 16 16.86 6.08 -36.38
C CYS A 16 18.15 6.90 -36.22
N ARG A 17 18.04 8.22 -36.00
CA ARG A 17 19.18 9.11 -35.75
C ARG A 17 19.90 8.79 -34.44
N ARG A 18 19.19 8.51 -33.36
CA ARG A 18 19.74 8.08 -32.06
C ARG A 18 20.51 6.76 -32.19
N ARG A 19 19.98 5.84 -32.98
CA ARG A 19 20.58 4.52 -33.27
C ARG A 19 21.67 4.55 -34.35
N LYS A 20 21.95 5.70 -34.97
CA LYS A 20 22.96 5.88 -36.04
C LYS A 20 22.74 4.96 -37.24
N VAL A 21 21.49 4.69 -37.61
CA VAL A 21 21.11 3.87 -38.79
C VAL A 21 20.36 4.71 -39.84
N LYS A 22 20.36 4.27 -41.11
CA LYS A 22 19.62 4.93 -42.20
C LYS A 22 18.11 4.85 -41.93
N CYS A 23 17.43 6.00 -41.97
CA CYS A 23 15.98 6.11 -41.91
C CYS A 23 15.38 5.95 -43.32
N GLY A 24 14.20 5.31 -43.42
CA GLY A 24 13.44 5.24 -44.68
C GLY A 24 12.63 6.51 -44.97
N GLU A 25 12.54 7.42 -44.01
CA GLU A 25 11.85 8.72 -44.08
C GLU A 25 10.33 8.69 -44.33
N GLU A 26 9.71 7.50 -44.34
CA GLU A 26 8.26 7.36 -44.49
C GLU A 26 7.53 7.83 -43.22
N ARG A 27 6.43 8.59 -43.39
CA ARG A 27 5.57 9.07 -42.29
C ARG A 27 4.22 8.35 -42.33
N PRO A 28 3.57 8.08 -41.17
CA PRO A 28 3.94 8.50 -39.82
C PRO A 28 5.06 7.68 -39.17
N VAL A 29 5.26 6.42 -39.59
CA VAL A 29 6.30 5.51 -39.07
C VAL A 29 7.21 5.08 -40.21
N CYS A 30 8.52 5.28 -40.07
CA CYS A 30 9.45 4.84 -41.11
C CYS A 30 9.53 3.30 -41.16
N LYS A 31 9.75 2.74 -42.34
CA LYS A 31 9.72 1.28 -42.61
C LYS A 31 10.64 0.49 -41.70
N ARG A 32 11.75 1.08 -41.28
CA ARG A 32 12.71 0.46 -40.34
C ARG A 32 12.22 0.44 -38.89
N CYS A 33 11.55 1.49 -38.42
CA CYS A 33 10.93 1.46 -37.09
C CYS A 33 9.73 0.52 -37.06
N PHE A 34 8.96 0.45 -38.15
CA PHE A 34 7.85 -0.49 -38.31
C PHE A 34 8.33 -1.95 -38.21
N ASN A 35 9.31 -2.34 -39.05
CA ASN A 35 9.81 -3.72 -39.07
C ASN A 35 10.48 -4.15 -37.75
N LEU A 36 11.08 -3.19 -37.02
CA LEU A 36 11.76 -3.46 -35.74
C LEU A 36 10.87 -3.19 -34.52
N ARG A 37 9.58 -2.89 -34.73
CA ARG A 37 8.59 -2.54 -33.68
C ARG A 37 9.12 -1.49 -32.69
N LEU A 38 9.74 -0.43 -33.21
CA LEU A 38 10.26 0.68 -32.42
C LEU A 38 9.30 1.87 -32.46
N ASN A 39 9.25 2.64 -31.38
CA ASN A 39 8.58 3.93 -31.39
C ASN A 39 9.29 4.91 -32.35
N CYS A 40 8.59 5.40 -33.37
CA CYS A 40 9.14 6.27 -34.41
C CYS A 40 8.86 7.74 -34.11
N GLU A 41 9.81 8.41 -33.47
CA GLU A 41 9.66 9.80 -33.03
C GLU A 41 10.23 10.77 -34.06
N TRP A 42 9.52 11.88 -34.32
CA TRP A 42 9.97 12.95 -35.21
C TRP A 42 10.13 14.25 -34.43
N GLY A 43 11.08 15.12 -34.81
CA GLY A 43 11.24 16.46 -34.23
C GLY A 43 11.96 16.54 -32.88
N ILE A 44 12.38 15.42 -32.28
CA ILE A 44 13.09 15.42 -30.99
C ILE A 44 14.61 15.61 -31.20
N PRO A 45 15.26 16.63 -30.61
CA PRO A 45 16.70 16.83 -30.72
C PRO A 45 17.50 15.68 -30.08
N VAL A 46 18.43 15.07 -30.83
CA VAL A 46 19.30 13.99 -30.30
C VAL A 46 20.51 14.62 -29.62
N LYS A 47 20.55 14.65 -28.27
CA LYS A 47 21.74 15.07 -27.50
C LYS A 47 22.89 14.08 -27.71
N ARG A 48 24.06 14.55 -28.16
CA ARG A 48 25.27 13.74 -28.36
C ARG A 48 25.99 13.54 -27.01
N GLY A 49 25.62 12.49 -26.27
CA GLY A 49 26.39 12.02 -25.11
C GLY A 49 27.59 11.17 -25.54
N LYS A 50 28.77 11.40 -24.93
CA LYS A 50 29.99 10.60 -25.12
C LYS A 50 29.77 9.16 -24.61
N ALA A 51 30.36 8.20 -25.34
CA ALA A 51 30.23 6.76 -25.11
C ALA A 51 31.17 6.25 -24.01
N ASN A 52 30.70 5.28 -23.21
CA ASN A 52 31.37 4.15 -22.53
C ASN A 52 30.28 3.54 -21.58
N ALA A 53 29.97 2.25 -21.44
CA ALA A 53 30.53 0.95 -21.83
C ALA A 53 29.34 -0.07 -22.03
N PRO A 54 29.54 -1.33 -22.47
CA PRO A 54 28.45 -2.20 -22.92
C PRO A 54 27.66 -2.81 -21.75
N VAL A 55 26.33 -2.76 -21.85
CA VAL A 55 25.40 -3.52 -21.00
C VAL A 55 25.54 -5.00 -21.37
N ARG A 56 26.13 -5.81 -20.49
CA ARG A 56 25.99 -7.27 -20.56
C ARG A 56 24.56 -7.63 -20.13
N HIS A 57 23.79 -8.21 -21.04
CA HIS A 57 22.59 -8.95 -20.69
C HIS A 57 23.01 -10.11 -19.77
N LEU A 58 22.66 -10.05 -18.49
CA LEU A 58 22.71 -11.21 -17.61
C LEU A 58 21.53 -12.10 -18.01
N GLN A 59 21.84 -13.27 -18.58
CA GLN A 59 20.87 -14.35 -18.70
C GLN A 59 20.67 -14.98 -17.31
N PRO A 60 19.44 -15.41 -16.96
CA PRO A 60 19.21 -16.18 -15.74
C PRO A 60 20.00 -17.48 -15.77
N ALA A 61 20.67 -17.80 -14.66
CA ALA A 61 21.33 -19.09 -14.48
C ALA A 61 20.27 -20.19 -14.40
N GLN A 62 20.44 -21.27 -15.17
CA GLN A 62 19.62 -22.46 -15.03
C GLN A 62 20.00 -23.22 -13.74
N PRO A 63 19.03 -23.78 -12.98
CA PRO A 63 19.32 -24.54 -11.78
C PRO A 63 19.97 -25.89 -12.14
N ARG A 64 21.19 -26.10 -11.65
CA ARG A 64 21.92 -27.37 -11.72
C ARG A 64 21.55 -28.19 -10.49
N TRP A 65 20.70 -29.20 -10.67
CA TRP A 65 20.43 -30.20 -9.63
C TRP A 65 21.57 -31.23 -9.65
N PRO A 66 22.17 -31.61 -8.50
CA PRO A 66 23.06 -32.75 -8.45
C PRO A 66 22.24 -34.04 -8.56
N THR A 67 22.51 -34.83 -9.61
CA THR A 67 22.11 -36.24 -9.71
C THR A 67 22.85 -37.05 -8.65
N SER A 68 22.10 -37.72 -7.77
CA SER A 68 22.64 -38.71 -6.83
C SER A 68 22.51 -40.10 -7.44
N ASP A 69 23.66 -40.68 -7.81
CA ASP A 69 23.86 -42.12 -7.88
C ASP A 69 24.79 -42.49 -6.71
N GLY A 70 24.42 -43.50 -5.91
CA GLY A 70 25.30 -44.03 -4.87
C GLY A 70 24.57 -44.65 -3.68
N ILE A 71 24.00 -45.83 -3.91
CA ILE A 71 23.53 -46.79 -2.89
C ILE A 71 24.67 -47.10 -1.91
N THR A 72 24.44 -47.04 -0.59
CA THR A 72 24.92 -48.05 0.39
C THR A 72 24.09 -47.97 1.68
N THR A 73 23.61 -49.15 2.07
CA THR A 73 22.79 -49.55 3.22
C THR A 73 23.46 -49.42 4.59
N CYS A 74 22.69 -49.03 5.62
CA CYS A 74 22.78 -49.59 6.97
C CYS A 74 21.55 -49.25 7.85
N SER A 75 20.71 -50.28 8.06
CA SER A 75 20.03 -50.74 9.29
C SER A 75 19.39 -49.78 10.31
N SER A 76 18.08 -49.93 10.48
CA SER A 76 17.26 -49.50 11.63
C SER A 76 17.46 -50.37 12.89
N PRO A 77 16.94 -49.94 14.06
CA PRO A 77 15.72 -50.56 14.59
C PRO A 77 14.74 -49.51 15.19
N SER A 78 13.49 -49.47 14.72
CA SER A 78 12.28 -50.10 15.31
C SER A 78 11.69 -49.38 16.54
N ALA A 79 10.51 -48.76 16.36
CA ALA A 79 9.38 -48.87 17.29
C ALA A 79 8.06 -48.34 16.69
N THR A 80 7.12 -49.27 16.55
CA THR A 80 5.66 -49.17 16.69
C THR A 80 4.85 -48.20 15.82
N ALA A 81 4.07 -48.83 14.95
CA ALA A 81 2.97 -48.27 14.18
C ALA A 81 1.69 -48.06 15.04
N SER A 82 0.98 -46.97 14.75
CA SER A 82 -0.47 -46.87 14.91
C SER A 82 -1.03 -46.15 13.70
N SER A 83 -1.92 -46.82 12.96
CA SER A 83 -2.63 -46.30 11.78
C SER A 83 -3.45 -45.04 12.10
N PRO A 84 -3.59 -44.08 11.17
CA PRO A 84 -4.46 -42.94 11.39
C PRO A 84 -5.91 -43.30 11.03
N VAL A 85 -6.82 -42.93 11.95
CA VAL A 85 -8.26 -42.83 11.71
C VAL A 85 -8.51 -41.70 10.72
N ARG A 86 -9.34 -41.98 9.72
CA ARG A 86 -9.78 -41.08 8.66
C ARG A 86 -10.68 -39.99 9.28
N ALA A 87 -10.17 -38.77 9.46
CA ALA A 87 -10.95 -37.61 9.88
C ALA A 87 -11.09 -36.62 8.71
N ALA A 88 -12.33 -36.23 8.43
CA ALA A 88 -12.71 -35.30 7.38
C ALA A 88 -12.08 -33.91 7.62
N VAL A 89 -11.50 -33.35 6.56
CA VAL A 89 -10.94 -31.99 6.54
C VAL A 89 -12.10 -31.00 6.46
N THR A 90 -12.39 -30.30 7.56
CA THR A 90 -13.19 -29.08 7.55
C THR A 90 -12.25 -27.88 7.45
N ASN A 91 -12.24 -27.20 6.30
CA ASN A 91 -11.56 -25.91 6.11
C ASN A 91 -12.31 -24.83 6.90
N GLY A 92 -11.88 -24.58 8.12
CA GLY A 92 -12.33 -23.47 8.97
C GLY A 92 -11.23 -22.41 9.10
N ILE A 93 -11.58 -21.18 8.78
CA ILE A 93 -10.78 -19.98 9.06
C ILE A 93 -10.68 -19.86 10.59
N LEU A 94 -9.48 -20.07 11.14
CA LEU A 94 -9.07 -20.09 12.56
C LEU A 94 -9.35 -21.40 13.33
N HIS A 95 -8.27 -22.01 13.85
CA HIS A 95 -8.30 -23.18 14.74
C HIS A 95 -8.82 -22.79 16.15
N PRO A 96 -9.73 -23.55 16.79
CA PRO A 96 -10.44 -23.13 18.01
C PRO A 96 -9.58 -22.89 19.27
N HIS A 97 -8.32 -23.34 19.27
CA HIS A 97 -7.44 -23.22 20.44
C HIS A 97 -6.83 -21.82 20.64
N TYR A 98 -6.97 -20.89 19.69
CA TYR A 98 -6.29 -19.57 19.74
C TYR A 98 -7.18 -18.39 20.13
N ALA A 99 -8.48 -18.63 20.40
CA ALA A 99 -9.41 -17.58 20.83
C ALA A 99 -9.36 -17.26 22.35
N ASN A 100 -8.77 -18.14 23.17
CA ASN A 100 -9.02 -18.12 24.63
C ASN A 100 -7.86 -17.62 25.52
N THR A 101 -6.72 -17.22 24.97
CA THR A 101 -5.54 -16.93 25.81
C THR A 101 -5.60 -15.57 26.54
N LEU A 102 -6.43 -14.61 26.08
CA LEU A 102 -6.59 -13.31 26.78
C LEU A 102 -7.86 -13.22 27.66
N ALA A 103 -8.90 -14.01 27.39
CA ALA A 103 -10.12 -14.01 28.19
C ALA A 103 -9.96 -14.79 29.53
N ALA A 104 -9.07 -15.79 29.57
CA ALA A 104 -8.86 -16.61 30.75
C ALA A 104 -8.11 -15.90 31.91
N LEU A 105 -7.41 -14.80 31.62
CA LEU A 105 -6.67 -14.02 32.64
C LEU A 105 -7.56 -13.05 33.44
N TRP A 106 -8.80 -12.80 33.00
CA TRP A 106 -9.72 -11.86 33.66
C TRP A 106 -10.80 -12.52 34.53
N HIS A 107 -10.94 -13.84 34.51
CA HIS A 107 -11.95 -14.56 35.32
C HIS A 107 -11.40 -15.16 36.63
N ARG A 108 -10.53 -14.44 37.34
CA ARG A 108 -10.15 -14.81 38.71
C ARG A 108 -10.33 -13.63 39.65
N GLN A 109 -11.58 -13.32 39.99
CA GLN A 109 -11.96 -12.63 41.23
C GLN A 109 -13.43 -12.94 41.56
N SER A 110 -13.66 -13.48 42.76
CA SER A 110 -14.98 -13.76 43.34
C SER A 110 -15.73 -12.45 43.70
N PRO A 111 -17.07 -12.47 43.83
CA PRO A 111 -17.88 -11.27 43.90
C PRO A 111 -17.89 -10.66 45.31
N GLY A 112 -17.47 -9.39 45.43
CA GLY A 112 -17.78 -8.51 46.56
C GLY A 112 -19.10 -7.76 46.32
N PRO A 113 -19.75 -7.21 47.37
CA PRO A 113 -21.11 -6.67 47.24
C PRO A 113 -21.13 -5.38 46.43
N ALA A 114 -22.10 -5.30 45.51
CA ALA A 114 -22.31 -4.16 44.62
C ALA A 114 -22.72 -2.90 45.39
N PRO A 115 -22.22 -1.70 45.05
CA PRO A 115 -22.81 -0.47 45.52
C PRO A 115 -24.02 -0.07 44.68
N ASP A 116 -24.95 0.57 45.38
CA ASP A 116 -26.31 0.96 45.01
C ASP A 116 -26.41 1.85 43.76
N PHE A 117 -27.35 1.52 42.87
CA PHE A 117 -27.74 2.36 41.74
C PHE A 117 -29.04 3.10 42.06
N THR A 118 -28.93 4.31 42.60
CA THR A 118 -30.03 5.28 42.58
C THR A 118 -29.75 6.39 41.55
N PRO A 119 -30.70 6.73 40.67
CA PRO A 119 -30.50 7.72 39.62
C PRO A 119 -30.64 9.14 40.19
N VAL A 120 -29.61 9.97 40.01
CA VAL A 120 -29.70 11.42 40.28
C VAL A 120 -29.90 12.18 38.97
N SER A 121 -30.84 13.12 39.04
CA SER A 121 -31.43 14.00 38.02
C SER A 121 -30.46 14.73 37.06
N PRO A 122 -30.96 15.25 35.91
CA PRO A 122 -30.17 15.81 34.83
C PRO A 122 -29.97 17.32 35.03
N ASP A 123 -28.99 17.71 35.84
CA ASP A 123 -28.52 19.11 35.87
C ASP A 123 -27.00 19.10 36.01
N VAL A 124 -26.31 18.74 34.93
CA VAL A 124 -24.89 19.06 34.74
C VAL A 124 -24.76 19.72 33.38
N THR A 125 -24.69 21.04 33.41
CA THR A 125 -24.22 21.88 32.31
C THR A 125 -22.82 21.41 31.90
N PHE A 126 -22.70 20.91 30.66
CA PHE A 126 -21.39 20.61 30.07
C PHE A 126 -20.58 21.91 29.97
N PRO A 127 -19.33 21.95 30.47
CA PRO A 127 -18.46 23.08 30.21
C PRO A 127 -18.11 23.09 28.71
N THR A 128 -18.69 24.03 27.98
CA THR A 128 -18.18 24.50 26.70
C THR A 128 -16.77 25.02 26.89
N GLY A 129 -15.81 24.37 26.22
CA GLY A 129 -14.42 24.85 26.15
C GLY A 129 -13.49 24.14 27.12
N TRP A 130 -13.05 22.93 26.76
CA TRP A 130 -11.77 22.43 27.27
C TRP A 130 -10.65 23.15 26.50
N PRO A 131 -9.70 23.80 27.17
CA PRO A 131 -8.61 24.48 26.50
C PRO A 131 -7.73 23.43 25.85
N PHE A 132 -7.75 23.38 24.51
CA PHE A 132 -6.63 22.78 23.78
C PHE A 132 -5.36 23.47 24.32
N PRO A 133 -4.36 22.74 24.82
CA PRO A 133 -3.05 23.36 24.98
C PRO A 133 -2.70 23.95 23.61
N PRO A 134 -2.30 25.23 23.52
CA PRO A 134 -1.89 25.80 22.25
C PRO A 134 -0.87 24.84 21.65
N TYR A 135 -1.08 24.46 20.39
CA TYR A 135 -0.12 23.67 19.63
C TYR A 135 1.27 24.16 19.98
N ALA A 136 2.00 23.39 20.80
CA ALA A 136 3.39 23.66 21.02
C ALA A 136 4.00 23.39 19.65
N HIS A 137 4.25 24.48 18.90
CA HIS A 137 5.14 24.41 17.75
C HIS A 137 6.36 23.64 18.25
N PRO A 138 6.69 22.48 17.66
CA PRO A 138 7.91 21.79 18.06
C PRO A 138 9.03 22.79 17.93
N SER A 139 9.80 22.97 19.01
CA SER A 139 11.05 23.74 18.93
C SER A 139 11.80 23.20 17.72
N PRO A 140 12.21 24.03 16.74
CA PRO A 140 12.87 23.52 15.56
C PRO A 140 14.13 22.80 16.03
N LEU A 141 14.19 21.48 15.80
CA LEU A 141 15.35 20.63 16.11
C LEU A 141 16.60 21.09 15.36
N TYR A 142 16.46 22.04 14.44
CA TYR A 142 17.53 22.66 13.68
C TYR A 142 17.41 24.19 13.76
N ARG A 143 18.30 24.82 14.52
CA ARG A 143 18.43 26.29 14.56
C ARG A 143 19.20 26.74 13.31
N PRO A 144 18.60 27.53 12.39
CA PRO A 144 19.34 28.07 11.26
C PRO A 144 20.46 28.97 11.78
N GLN A 145 21.69 28.72 11.38
CA GLN A 145 22.79 29.66 11.61
C GLN A 145 22.63 30.80 10.60
N PRO A 146 22.54 32.08 11.02
CA PRO A 146 22.34 33.19 10.09
C PRO A 146 23.56 33.29 9.15
N GLY A 147 23.35 33.19 7.83
CA GLY A 147 24.36 33.53 6.82
C GLY A 147 24.79 32.45 5.83
N THR A 148 24.30 31.21 5.94
CA THR A 148 24.52 30.17 4.91
C THR A 148 23.17 29.74 4.33
N GLY A 149 22.96 29.93 3.02
CA GLY A 149 21.68 29.71 2.33
C GLY A 149 21.19 28.26 2.26
N GLY A 150 21.68 27.37 3.13
CA GLY A 150 21.28 25.99 3.24
C GLY A 150 21.64 25.40 4.61
N LEU A 151 20.80 24.47 5.09
CA LEU A 151 20.94 23.85 6.40
C LEU A 151 21.68 22.51 6.28
N PRO A 152 22.92 22.39 6.78
CA PRO A 152 23.66 21.13 6.70
C PRO A 152 23.05 20.08 7.64
N CYS A 153 22.75 18.91 7.10
CA CYS A 153 22.25 17.77 7.85
C CYS A 153 23.37 16.79 8.21
N THR A 154 23.17 16.03 9.29
CA THR A 154 24.09 14.95 9.73
C THR A 154 24.24 13.86 8.67
N ASN A 155 23.20 13.63 7.86
CA ASN A 155 23.26 12.75 6.71
C ASN A 155 24.14 13.32 5.57
N SER A 156 24.79 14.48 5.69
CA SER A 156 25.58 15.21 4.68
C SER A 156 24.84 15.66 3.41
N LEU A 157 23.52 15.86 3.50
CA LEU A 157 22.77 16.76 2.61
C LEU A 157 22.83 18.19 3.15
N VAL A 158 22.65 19.17 2.26
CA VAL A 158 22.42 20.57 2.63
C VAL A 158 21.04 20.94 2.13
N LEU A 159 20.11 21.20 3.05
CA LEU A 159 18.73 21.51 2.72
C LEU A 159 18.59 22.97 2.32
N SER A 160 18.16 23.22 1.09
CA SER A 160 17.76 24.55 0.64
C SER A 160 16.54 25.06 1.44
N GLU A 161 16.21 26.34 1.30
CA GLU A 161 14.98 26.89 1.90
C GLU A 161 13.71 26.17 1.42
N HIS A 162 13.68 25.70 0.17
CA HIS A 162 12.56 24.91 -0.34
C HIS A 162 12.52 23.54 0.33
N ASP A 163 13.67 22.89 0.49
CA ASP A 163 13.77 21.57 1.12
C ASP A 163 13.32 21.62 2.58
N GLN A 164 13.65 22.69 3.30
CA GLN A 164 13.19 22.89 4.67
C GLN A 164 11.67 22.98 4.75
N LYS A 165 11.02 23.67 3.79
CA LYS A 165 9.55 23.74 3.70
C LYS A 165 8.94 22.37 3.41
N TYR A 166 9.53 21.61 2.48
CA TYR A 166 9.07 20.25 2.17
C TYR A 166 9.22 19.31 3.37
N PHE A 167 10.35 19.39 4.06
CA PHE A 167 10.59 18.59 5.26
C PHE A 167 9.60 18.97 6.38
N GLN A 168 9.35 20.25 6.63
CA GLN A 168 8.35 20.70 7.61
C GLN A 168 6.91 20.32 7.24
N TYR A 169 6.61 20.20 5.95
CA TYR A 169 5.28 19.80 5.47
C TYR A 169 5.00 18.30 5.60
N PHE A 170 6.03 17.44 5.62
CA PHE A 170 5.86 15.97 5.60
C PHE A 170 4.83 15.40 6.60
N PRO A 171 4.77 15.86 7.87
CA PRO A 171 3.76 15.41 8.83
C PRO A 171 2.30 15.62 8.38
N SER A 172 2.06 16.61 7.51
CA SER A 172 0.75 16.97 6.96
C SER A 172 0.48 16.35 5.59
N SER A 173 1.39 15.53 5.08
CA SER A 173 1.30 14.98 3.73
C SER A 173 0.19 13.94 3.59
N SER A 174 -0.27 13.74 2.35
CA SER A 174 -1.33 12.78 2.05
C SER A 174 -0.98 11.33 2.42
N VAL A 175 0.31 10.92 2.38
CA VAL A 175 0.73 9.57 2.81
C VAL A 175 0.56 9.37 4.31
N VAL A 176 0.92 10.37 5.13
CA VAL A 176 0.72 10.33 6.58
C VAL A 176 -0.77 10.31 6.90
N PHE A 177 -1.56 11.16 6.22
CA PHE A 177 -3.00 11.19 6.38
C PHE A 177 -3.67 9.86 6.03
N TYR A 178 -3.21 9.15 4.99
CA TYR A 178 -3.84 7.89 4.55
C TYR A 178 -3.90 6.83 5.66
N TYR A 179 -2.82 6.67 6.43
CA TYR A 179 -2.72 5.67 7.50
C TYR A 179 -3.34 6.13 8.83
N MET A 180 -3.62 7.43 8.98
CA MET A 180 -4.37 8.05 10.09
C MET A 180 -3.88 7.73 11.51
N LYS A 181 -2.69 7.18 11.74
CA LYS A 181 -2.14 7.06 13.11
C LYS A 181 -1.69 8.44 13.60
N ASN A 182 -1.82 8.69 14.90
CA ASN A 182 -1.29 9.91 15.51
C ASN A 182 0.18 10.09 15.11
N TRP A 183 0.50 11.26 14.56
CA TRP A 183 1.84 11.58 14.06
C TRP A 183 2.91 11.22 15.07
N GLN A 184 2.78 11.65 16.33
CA GLN A 184 3.81 11.49 17.37
C GLN A 184 4.24 10.04 17.60
N TRP A 185 3.37 9.09 17.28
CA TRP A 185 3.54 7.68 17.61
C TRP A 185 3.57 6.78 16.36
N SER A 186 3.63 7.39 15.18
CA SER A 186 3.62 6.72 13.89
C SER A 186 5.03 6.28 13.44
N SER A 187 5.08 5.28 12.55
CA SER A 187 6.32 4.88 11.87
C SER A 187 6.90 6.01 11.01
N PHE A 188 6.07 6.88 10.43
CA PHE A 188 6.53 8.05 9.67
C PHE A 188 7.27 9.06 10.54
N ARG A 189 6.84 9.27 11.78
CA ARG A 189 7.52 10.13 12.75
C ARG A 189 8.85 9.57 13.21
N TYR A 190 8.94 8.24 13.37
CA TYR A 190 10.22 7.57 13.58
C TYR A 190 11.15 7.82 12.39
N LEU A 191 10.70 7.53 11.15
CA LEU A 191 11.48 7.79 9.93
C LEU A 191 11.95 9.25 9.85
N TYR A 192 11.07 10.18 10.20
CA TYR A 192 11.29 11.62 10.10
C TYR A 192 12.40 12.15 11.02
N GLU A 193 12.48 11.69 12.27
CA GLU A 193 13.49 12.20 13.20
C GLU A 193 14.74 11.32 13.31
N GLY A 194 14.60 10.00 13.14
CA GLY A 194 15.73 9.08 13.22
C GLY A 194 16.36 8.84 11.85
N PRO A 195 15.87 7.85 11.06
CA PRO A 195 16.46 7.47 9.79
C PRO A 195 16.67 8.61 8.77
N ALA A 196 15.81 9.63 8.71
CA ALA A 196 16.04 10.77 7.82
C ALA A 196 17.29 11.57 8.20
N ALA A 197 17.60 11.70 9.49
CA ALA A 197 18.77 12.44 9.97
C ALA A 197 20.09 11.75 9.62
N THR A 198 20.08 10.42 9.41
CA THR A 198 21.27 9.61 9.15
C THR A 198 21.37 9.08 7.72
N SER A 199 20.25 8.89 7.01
CA SER A 199 20.20 8.39 5.64
C SER A 199 19.83 9.48 4.64
N LYS A 200 20.75 9.78 3.71
CA LYS A 200 20.52 10.70 2.58
C LYS A 200 19.31 10.27 1.75
N VAL A 201 19.18 8.96 1.52
CA VAL A 201 18.15 8.40 0.66
C VAL A 201 16.77 8.58 1.29
N ILE A 202 16.62 8.29 2.58
CA ILE A 202 15.34 8.47 3.29
C ILE A 202 14.97 9.95 3.35
N MET A 203 15.91 10.84 3.66
CA MET A 203 15.67 12.29 3.62
C MET A 203 15.19 12.73 2.24
N ARG A 204 15.85 12.31 1.16
CA ARG A 204 15.40 12.62 -0.21
C ARG A 204 14.01 12.08 -0.52
N MET A 205 13.69 10.87 -0.07
CA MET A 205 12.35 10.31 -0.26
C MET A 205 11.27 11.11 0.47
N ILE A 206 11.54 11.56 1.70
CA ILE A 206 10.65 12.46 2.45
C ILE A 206 10.45 13.78 1.68
N LEU A 207 11.54 14.40 1.20
CA LEU A 207 11.47 15.62 0.40
C LEU A 207 10.70 15.41 -0.91
N ALA A 208 10.90 14.27 -1.58
CA ALA A 208 10.22 13.92 -2.81
C ALA A 208 8.70 13.78 -2.61
N LEU A 209 8.29 13.01 -1.61
CA LEU A 209 6.88 12.84 -1.25
C LEU A 209 6.23 14.17 -0.91
N SER A 210 6.87 14.98 -0.06
CA SER A 210 6.37 16.29 0.36
C SER A 210 6.26 17.28 -0.80
N ALA A 211 7.31 17.43 -1.61
CA ALA A 211 7.33 18.41 -2.70
C ALA A 211 6.28 18.09 -3.76
N SER A 212 6.15 16.80 -4.13
CA SER A 212 5.12 16.33 -5.05
C SER A 212 3.71 16.49 -4.47
N ASP A 213 3.50 16.20 -3.18
CA ASP A 213 2.20 16.38 -2.53
C ASP A 213 1.82 17.87 -2.41
N MET A 214 2.76 18.73 -2.03
CA MET A 214 2.50 20.18 -1.96
C MET A 214 2.17 20.77 -3.34
N HIS A 215 2.88 20.33 -4.39
CA HIS A 215 2.55 20.73 -5.76
C HIS A 215 1.13 20.32 -6.14
N ARG A 216 0.79 19.05 -5.89
CA ARG A 216 -0.53 18.47 -6.18
C ARG A 216 -1.67 19.18 -5.48
N ASN A 217 -1.47 19.62 -4.23
CA ASN A 217 -2.46 20.38 -3.47
C ASN A 217 -2.41 21.90 -3.73
N GLY A 218 -1.59 22.37 -4.68
CA GLY A 218 -1.50 23.79 -5.04
C GLY A 218 -0.92 24.69 -3.93
N LEU A 219 -0.18 24.12 -2.98
CA LEU A 219 0.32 24.83 -1.79
C LEU A 219 1.59 25.65 -2.05
N VAL A 220 2.16 25.55 -3.26
CA VAL A 220 3.37 26.28 -3.67
C VAL A 220 3.07 27.11 -4.90
N VAL A 221 3.26 28.43 -4.79
CA VAL A 221 3.06 29.36 -5.90
C VAL A 221 4.11 29.14 -6.97
N ARG A 222 3.67 28.97 -8.21
CA ARG A 222 4.55 28.84 -9.37
C ARG A 222 5.19 30.20 -9.70
N SER A 223 6.51 30.26 -9.68
CA SER A 223 7.26 31.40 -10.24
C SER A 223 7.65 31.08 -11.70
N PRO A 224 7.26 31.91 -12.68
CA PRO A 224 7.65 31.71 -14.07
C PRO A 224 9.18 31.59 -14.23
N GLY A 225 9.63 30.61 -15.01
CA GLY A 225 11.05 30.38 -15.29
C GLY A 225 11.85 29.70 -14.17
N ARG A 226 11.25 29.40 -13.01
CA ARG A 226 11.90 28.63 -11.93
C ARG A 226 11.35 27.20 -11.84
N PRO A 227 12.13 26.24 -11.34
CA PRO A 227 11.64 24.89 -11.07
C PRO A 227 10.43 24.93 -10.13
N THR A 228 9.45 24.08 -10.42
CA THR A 228 8.26 23.90 -9.60
C THR A 228 8.53 22.93 -8.44
N ALA A 229 7.62 22.87 -7.47
CA ALA A 229 7.67 21.85 -6.43
C ALA A 229 7.59 20.41 -6.99
N GLU A 230 6.93 20.20 -8.14
CA GLU A 230 6.95 18.92 -8.85
C GLU A 230 8.34 18.59 -9.39
N ASP A 231 9.04 19.58 -9.96
CA ASP A 231 10.40 19.43 -10.46
C ASP A 231 11.37 19.08 -9.32
N HIS A 232 11.22 19.73 -8.16
CA HIS A 232 11.96 19.39 -6.96
C HIS A 232 11.65 17.96 -6.50
N GLY A 233 10.36 17.57 -6.45
CA GLY A 233 9.95 16.21 -6.09
C GLY A 233 10.59 15.14 -6.96
N ARG A 234 10.52 15.31 -8.28
CA ARG A 234 11.17 14.43 -9.27
C ARG A 234 12.69 14.43 -9.15
N TYR A 235 13.30 15.57 -8.86
CA TYR A 235 14.75 15.68 -8.62
C TYR A 235 15.17 14.85 -7.40
N HIS A 236 14.52 15.03 -6.25
CA HIS A 236 14.85 14.28 -5.05
C HIS A 236 14.61 12.79 -5.22
N TYR A 237 13.51 12.39 -5.85
CA TYR A 237 13.22 10.99 -6.15
C TYR A 237 14.29 10.37 -7.06
N GLY A 238 14.64 11.03 -8.17
CA GLY A 238 15.67 10.55 -9.09
C GLY A 238 17.05 10.42 -8.43
N MET A 239 17.40 11.36 -7.54
CA MET A 239 18.63 11.29 -6.75
C MET A 239 18.57 10.17 -5.70
N ALA A 240 17.43 9.95 -5.04
CA ALA A 240 17.24 8.87 -4.10
C ALA A 240 17.44 7.50 -4.76
N VAL A 241 16.83 7.27 -5.94
CA VAL A 241 17.01 6.03 -6.71
C VAL A 241 18.49 5.81 -7.08
N LYS A 242 19.18 6.87 -7.52
CA LYS A 242 20.61 6.79 -7.87
C LYS A 242 21.49 6.46 -6.67
N GLU A 243 21.29 7.16 -5.54
CA GLU A 243 22.07 6.96 -4.32
C GLU A 243 21.76 5.60 -3.67
N PHE A 244 20.50 5.16 -3.71
CA PHE A 244 20.10 3.85 -3.22
C PHE A 244 20.74 2.72 -4.01
N ARG A 245 20.74 2.83 -5.35
CA ARG A 245 21.46 1.88 -6.21
C ARG A 245 22.94 1.81 -5.85
N GLN A 246 23.59 2.95 -5.66
CA GLN A 246 25.00 2.99 -5.26
C GLN A 246 25.22 2.33 -3.89
N LEU A 247 24.31 2.55 -2.94
CA LEU A 247 24.35 1.93 -1.62
C LEU A 247 24.25 0.40 -1.72
N LEU A 248 23.38 -0.13 -2.58
CA LEU A 248 23.23 -1.57 -2.81
C LEU A 248 24.40 -2.19 -3.61
N GLU A 249 25.00 -1.44 -4.54
CA GLU A 249 26.14 -1.90 -5.35
C GLU A 249 27.48 -1.83 -4.59
N THR A 250 27.54 -1.10 -3.46
CA THR A 250 28.76 -0.97 -2.67
C THR A 250 29.03 -2.25 -1.88
N PRO A 251 30.14 -2.96 -2.14
CA PRO A 251 30.43 -4.22 -1.44
C PRO A 251 30.61 -3.98 0.05
N LYS A 252 29.78 -4.65 0.86
CA LYS A 252 29.94 -4.70 2.31
C LYS A 252 30.12 -6.15 2.76
N PRO A 253 31.12 -6.48 3.59
CA PRO A 253 31.34 -7.84 4.07
C PRO A 253 30.16 -8.40 4.86
N GLN A 254 29.47 -7.53 5.61
CA GLN A 254 28.27 -7.83 6.38
C GLN A 254 27.36 -6.60 6.36
N VAL A 255 26.06 -6.81 6.25
CA VAL A 255 25.03 -5.77 6.39
C VAL A 255 24.37 -5.96 7.74
N SER A 256 24.39 -4.92 8.58
CA SER A 256 23.74 -4.98 9.89
C SER A 256 22.22 -5.03 9.76
N PHE A 257 21.53 -5.58 10.77
CA PHE A 257 20.06 -5.61 10.79
C PHE A 257 19.45 -4.21 10.62
N ALA A 258 19.98 -3.21 11.33
CA ALA A 258 19.53 -1.82 11.21
C ALA A 258 19.72 -1.25 9.80
N GLU A 259 20.78 -1.63 9.09
CA GLU A 259 20.96 -1.26 7.68
C GLU A 259 19.94 -1.94 6.77
N LEU A 260 19.63 -3.23 6.99
CA LEU A 260 18.57 -3.92 6.25
C LEU A 260 17.20 -3.26 6.47
N GLU A 261 16.88 -2.86 7.69
CA GLU A 261 15.65 -2.12 7.98
C GLU A 261 15.60 -0.76 7.28
N MET A 262 16.72 -0.03 7.21
CA MET A 262 16.81 1.22 6.46
C MET A 262 16.66 1.01 4.94
N ILE A 263 17.22 -0.08 4.40
CA ILE A 263 17.04 -0.49 3.01
C ILE A 263 15.55 -0.78 2.76
N PHE A 264 14.91 -1.55 3.64
CA PHE A 264 13.50 -1.91 3.51
C PHE A 264 12.58 -0.70 3.64
N ALA A 265 12.82 0.19 4.60
CA ALA A 265 12.11 1.46 4.73
C ALA A 265 12.25 2.34 3.49
N THR A 266 13.44 2.35 2.88
CA THR A 266 13.68 3.05 1.61
C THR A 266 12.83 2.45 0.48
N MET A 267 12.80 1.12 0.37
CA MET A 267 11.95 0.42 -0.61
C MET A 267 10.47 0.76 -0.43
N PHE A 268 9.98 0.75 0.81
CA PHE A 268 8.61 1.18 1.12
C PHE A 268 8.33 2.61 0.65
N LEU A 269 9.22 3.57 0.96
CA LEU A 269 9.03 4.95 0.53
C LEU A 269 9.04 5.09 -1.00
N MET A 270 9.87 4.31 -1.71
CA MET A 270 9.90 4.29 -3.17
C MET A 270 8.62 3.70 -3.78
N VAL A 271 8.11 2.59 -3.21
CA VAL A 271 6.82 2.00 -3.55
C VAL A 271 5.70 3.02 -3.31
N ALA A 272 5.67 3.67 -2.15
CA ALA A 272 4.67 4.69 -1.82
C ALA A 272 4.74 5.91 -2.77
N TYR A 273 5.94 6.33 -3.17
CA TYR A 273 6.12 7.41 -4.14
C TYR A 273 5.60 7.04 -5.53
N GLU A 274 5.98 5.88 -6.06
CA GLU A 274 5.51 5.43 -7.38
C GLU A 274 4.01 5.10 -7.39
N TRP A 275 3.46 4.62 -6.26
CA TRP A 275 2.03 4.44 -6.08
C TRP A 275 1.31 5.79 -6.25
N GLN A 276 1.71 6.82 -5.49
CA GLN A 276 1.03 8.12 -5.48
C GLN A 276 1.32 9.04 -6.67
N PHE A 277 2.55 9.06 -7.15
CA PHE A 277 3.04 10.06 -8.11
C PHE A 277 3.66 9.44 -9.37
N GLY A 278 3.75 8.11 -9.43
CA GLY A 278 4.33 7.41 -10.57
C GLY A 278 3.52 7.63 -11.84
N HIS A 279 4.21 7.95 -12.93
CA HIS A 279 3.60 8.09 -14.25
C HIS A 279 3.67 6.78 -15.07
N CYS A 280 4.31 5.74 -14.53
CA CYS A 280 4.57 4.50 -15.24
C CYS A 280 4.41 3.31 -14.29
N VAL A 281 3.43 2.44 -14.57
CA VAL A 281 3.16 1.23 -13.78
C VAL A 281 4.39 0.34 -13.65
N ARG A 282 5.24 0.31 -14.68
CA ARG A 282 6.48 -0.45 -14.71
C ARG A 282 7.47 -0.06 -13.61
N HIS A 283 7.55 1.22 -13.22
CA HIS A 283 8.49 1.63 -12.17
C HIS A 283 8.08 1.10 -10.80
N LEU A 284 6.78 1.18 -10.46
CA LEU A 284 6.25 0.55 -9.26
C LEU A 284 6.55 -0.96 -9.26
N HIS A 285 6.32 -1.64 -10.38
CA HIS A 285 6.58 -3.07 -10.51
C HIS A 285 8.07 -3.42 -10.28
N LEU A 286 9.00 -2.61 -10.79
CA LEU A 286 10.43 -2.79 -10.52
C LEU A 286 10.75 -2.70 -9.02
N HIS A 287 10.11 -1.79 -8.29
CA HIS A 287 10.30 -1.72 -6.83
C HIS A 287 9.69 -2.93 -6.12
N LEU A 288 8.51 -3.40 -6.54
CA LEU A 288 7.91 -4.62 -5.97
C LEU A 288 8.78 -5.87 -6.24
N GLN A 289 9.36 -6.00 -7.43
CA GLN A 289 10.35 -7.02 -7.73
C GLN A 289 11.59 -6.88 -6.85
N GLY A 290 12.07 -5.65 -6.62
CA GLY A 290 13.15 -5.38 -5.67
C GLY A 290 12.82 -5.80 -4.24
N VAL A 291 11.57 -5.59 -3.79
CA VAL A 291 11.10 -6.06 -2.47
C VAL A 291 11.16 -7.58 -2.44
N ARG A 292 10.62 -8.26 -3.46
CA ARG A 292 10.70 -9.73 -3.56
C ARG A 292 12.15 -10.23 -3.49
N SER A 293 13.06 -9.68 -4.29
CA SER A 293 14.47 -10.08 -4.27
C SER A 293 15.13 -9.85 -2.90
N LEU A 294 14.75 -8.79 -2.20
CA LEU A 294 15.23 -8.52 -0.84
C LEU A 294 14.71 -9.58 0.15
N LEU A 295 13.44 -9.98 0.06
CA LEU A 295 12.88 -11.07 0.87
C LEU A 295 13.55 -12.42 0.59
N GLU A 296 13.90 -12.70 -0.67
CA GLU A 296 14.59 -13.93 -1.08
C GLU A 296 16.05 -13.96 -0.62
N THR A 297 16.73 -12.81 -0.63
CA THR A 297 18.17 -12.71 -0.32
C THR A 297 18.43 -12.54 1.18
N HIS A 298 17.52 -11.89 1.90
CA HIS A 298 17.66 -11.54 3.31
C HIS A 298 16.45 -12.00 4.14
N PRO A 299 16.18 -13.33 4.23
CA PRO A 299 15.07 -13.85 5.02
C PRO A 299 15.18 -13.51 6.51
N GLU A 300 16.40 -13.26 7.01
CA GLU A 300 16.67 -12.81 8.37
C GLU A 300 16.09 -11.41 8.70
N LEU A 301 15.60 -10.67 7.71
CA LEU A 301 14.87 -9.45 8.01
C LEU A 301 13.52 -9.74 8.71
N PHE A 302 12.93 -10.91 8.43
CA PHE A 302 11.62 -11.31 8.94
C PHE A 302 11.71 -12.62 9.71
N HIS A 303 11.62 -12.55 11.04
CA HIS A 303 11.62 -13.70 11.91
C HIS A 303 10.27 -13.84 12.59
N VAL A 304 9.82 -15.10 12.79
CA VAL A 304 8.70 -15.37 13.68
C VAL A 304 9.17 -14.99 15.09
N ARG A 305 8.73 -13.82 15.55
CA ARG A 305 8.94 -13.39 16.93
C ARG A 305 7.70 -13.79 17.71
N ASP A 306 7.85 -14.62 18.74
CA ASP A 306 6.74 -14.84 19.65
C ASP A 306 6.49 -13.53 20.40
N VAL A 307 5.26 -13.01 20.29
CA VAL A 307 4.82 -11.83 21.01
C VAL A 307 5.02 -12.03 22.53
N ASN A 308 4.87 -13.26 23.02
CA ASN A 308 5.11 -13.59 24.42
C ASN A 308 6.59 -13.45 24.78
N GLU A 309 7.52 -13.86 23.90
CA GLU A 309 8.96 -13.66 24.13
C GLU A 309 9.33 -12.18 24.14
N VAL A 310 8.70 -11.38 23.28
CA VAL A 310 8.90 -9.92 23.25
C VAL A 310 8.38 -9.27 24.53
N LEU A 311 7.22 -9.71 25.04
CA LEU A 311 6.67 -9.24 26.32
C LEU A 311 7.57 -9.64 27.50
N LEU A 312 8.03 -10.89 27.55
CA LEU A 312 8.94 -11.38 28.59
C LEU A 312 10.28 -10.63 28.57
N ALA A 313 10.80 -10.31 27.39
CA ALA A 313 12.01 -9.50 27.23
C ALA A 313 11.83 -8.04 27.66
N MET A 314 10.62 -7.48 27.55
CA MET A 314 10.30 -6.14 28.03
C MET A 314 10.13 -6.07 29.56
N GLU A 315 9.73 -7.17 30.20
CA GLU A 315 9.59 -7.30 31.66
C GLU A 315 10.92 -7.57 32.38
N ALA A 316 11.87 -8.19 31.70
CA ALA A 316 13.24 -8.35 32.20
C ALA A 316 13.95 -6.99 32.17
N ASP A 317 13.90 -6.24 33.27
CA ASP A 317 14.50 -4.92 33.50
C ASP A 317 16.06 -4.89 33.42
N GLN A 318 16.70 -5.86 32.75
CA GLN A 318 18.14 -5.85 32.49
C GLN A 318 18.45 -5.09 31.19
N PRO A 319 19.31 -4.05 31.23
CA PRO A 319 19.81 -3.38 30.05
C PRO A 319 20.88 -4.27 29.40
N SER A 320 20.45 -5.37 28.78
CA SER A 320 21.34 -6.04 27.85
C SER A 320 21.23 -5.30 26.51
N ASP A 321 22.37 -4.85 25.97
CA ASP A 321 22.49 -4.31 24.61
C ASP A 321 21.90 -5.26 23.53
N THR A 322 21.59 -6.50 23.91
CA THR A 322 21.01 -7.58 23.12
C THR A 322 19.49 -7.62 23.03
N VAL A 323 18.72 -6.90 23.87
CA VAL A 323 17.29 -6.66 23.55
C VAL A 323 17.25 -5.56 22.51
N SER A 324 17.66 -5.90 21.29
CA SER A 324 17.33 -5.15 20.09
C SER A 324 15.85 -4.81 20.20
N ARG A 325 15.51 -3.52 20.34
CA ARG A 325 14.12 -3.04 20.29
C ARG A 325 13.47 -3.79 19.14
N ALA A 326 12.60 -4.77 19.43
CA ALA A 326 12.12 -5.69 18.41
C ALA A 326 11.44 -4.85 17.34
N SER A 327 12.14 -4.62 16.23
CA SER A 327 11.68 -3.65 15.25
C SER A 327 10.71 -4.35 14.33
N PHE A 328 9.41 -4.09 14.52
CA PHE A 328 8.32 -4.58 13.66
C PHE A 328 7.97 -3.58 12.54
N ILE A 329 8.82 -2.57 12.33
CA ILE A 329 8.56 -1.56 11.30
C ILE A 329 8.57 -2.17 9.91
N SER A 330 9.47 -3.12 9.69
CA SER A 330 9.61 -3.84 8.43
C SER A 330 8.36 -4.68 8.16
N ASP A 331 7.77 -5.32 9.18
CA ASP A 331 6.50 -6.04 9.08
C ASP A 331 5.35 -5.12 8.68
N GLN A 332 5.23 -3.96 9.33
CA GLN A 332 4.21 -2.96 9.01
C GLN A 332 4.37 -2.44 7.58
N PHE A 333 5.60 -2.13 7.16
CA PHE A 333 5.88 -1.65 5.81
C PHE A 333 5.64 -2.74 4.77
N LEU A 334 6.01 -4.00 5.02
CA LEU A 334 5.72 -5.09 4.11
C LEU A 334 4.21 -5.28 3.94
N LEU A 335 3.46 -5.27 5.05
CA LEU A 335 2.00 -5.35 5.00
C LEU A 335 1.38 -4.24 4.15
N TRP A 336 1.87 -3.00 4.28
CA TRP A 336 1.39 -1.87 3.49
C TRP A 336 1.79 -1.98 2.01
N ILE A 337 2.98 -2.48 1.71
CA ILE A 337 3.39 -2.81 0.33
C ILE A 337 2.46 -3.88 -0.26
N LEU A 338 2.11 -4.91 0.51
CA LEU A 338 1.18 -5.96 0.09
C LEU A 338 -0.22 -5.41 -0.20
N TYR A 339 -0.73 -4.49 0.62
CA TYR A 339 -1.99 -3.81 0.31
C TYR A 339 -1.89 -3.00 -0.98
N ILE A 340 -0.79 -2.28 -1.19
CA ILE A 340 -0.54 -1.59 -2.47
C ILE A 340 -0.52 -2.57 -3.66
N ASP A 341 0.12 -3.74 -3.52
CA ASP A 341 0.14 -4.79 -4.55
C ASP A 341 -1.28 -5.27 -4.90
N VAL A 342 -2.12 -5.54 -3.88
CA VAL A 342 -3.51 -5.99 -4.07
C VAL A 342 -4.38 -4.94 -4.75
N ASN A 343 -4.23 -3.65 -4.40
CA ASN A 343 -4.94 -2.56 -5.08
C ASN A 343 -4.54 -2.46 -6.57
N ARG A 344 -3.37 -2.98 -6.95
CA ARG A 344 -2.71 -2.69 -8.24
C ARG A 344 -2.95 -3.68 -9.38
N ARG A 345 -3.85 -4.66 -9.27
CA ARG A 345 -4.06 -5.72 -10.28
C ARG A 345 -2.76 -6.46 -10.62
N SER A 346 -2.60 -7.66 -10.09
CA SER A 346 -1.67 -8.67 -10.62
C SER A 346 -2.45 -9.76 -11.38
N ILE A 347 -3.29 -9.39 -12.34
CA ILE A 347 -3.87 -10.43 -13.21
C ILE A 347 -3.02 -10.55 -14.46
N GLY A 348 -2.43 -11.73 -14.62
CA GLY A 348 -1.56 -12.07 -15.74
C GLY A 348 -0.09 -11.67 -15.56
N THR A 349 0.29 -10.97 -14.47
CA THR A 349 1.71 -10.91 -14.08
C THR A 349 2.02 -12.15 -13.26
N THR A 350 2.94 -12.98 -13.74
CA THR A 350 3.44 -14.21 -13.10
C THR A 350 4.13 -13.99 -11.73
N GLU A 351 4.00 -12.80 -11.12
CA GLU A 351 4.85 -12.32 -10.01
C GLU A 351 4.11 -11.38 -9.03
N SER A 352 2.86 -11.67 -8.64
CA SER A 352 2.25 -10.93 -7.51
C SER A 352 3.09 -11.13 -6.25
N LEU A 353 3.43 -10.04 -5.56
CA LEU A 353 4.16 -10.13 -4.30
C LEU A 353 3.28 -10.79 -3.23
N TYR A 354 1.97 -10.52 -3.25
CA TYR A 354 1.00 -11.17 -2.38
C TYR A 354 0.97 -12.69 -2.56
N ASP A 355 0.95 -13.18 -3.80
CA ASP A 355 1.05 -14.62 -4.07
C ASP A 355 2.37 -15.22 -3.62
N TYR A 356 3.47 -14.50 -3.85
CA TYR A 356 4.79 -14.95 -3.41
C TYR A 356 4.81 -15.17 -1.90
N VAL A 357 4.37 -14.21 -1.09
CA VAL A 357 4.42 -14.34 0.38
C VAL A 357 3.50 -15.45 0.88
N LEU A 358 2.29 -15.59 0.31
CA LEU A 358 1.36 -16.68 0.65
C LEU A 358 1.94 -18.07 0.36
N ASN A 359 2.64 -18.22 -0.76
CA ASN A 359 3.19 -19.50 -1.21
C ASN A 359 4.64 -19.73 -0.76
N SER A 360 5.24 -18.79 -0.02
CA SER A 360 6.65 -18.86 0.40
C SER A 360 6.93 -20.00 1.40
N GLY A 361 5.89 -20.48 2.10
CA GLY A 361 6.04 -21.39 3.24
C GLY A 361 6.68 -20.76 4.48
N ASN A 362 7.02 -19.46 4.43
CA ASN A 362 7.58 -18.74 5.55
C ASN A 362 6.47 -18.03 6.35
N GLU A 363 6.21 -18.51 7.57
CA GLU A 363 5.18 -17.93 8.44
C GLU A 363 5.43 -16.45 8.75
N SER A 364 6.68 -16.00 8.85
CA SER A 364 7.01 -14.60 9.16
C SER A 364 6.60 -13.63 8.05
N LEU A 365 6.45 -14.11 6.82
CA LEU A 365 6.00 -13.31 5.67
C LEU A 365 4.49 -13.38 5.45
N HIS A 366 3.78 -14.28 6.15
CA HIS A 366 2.37 -14.47 5.94
C HIS A 366 1.58 -13.18 6.27
N PRO A 367 0.64 -12.71 5.41
CA PRO A 367 -0.10 -11.47 5.64
C PRO A 367 -0.73 -11.35 7.04
N ASP A 368 -1.33 -12.44 7.55
CA ASP A 368 -1.92 -12.46 8.89
C ASP A 368 -0.88 -12.34 10.01
N HIS A 369 0.34 -12.87 9.80
CA HIS A 369 1.44 -12.68 10.74
C HIS A 369 1.90 -11.22 10.73
N LEU A 370 2.13 -10.66 9.54
CA LEU A 370 2.52 -9.26 9.35
C LEU A 370 1.48 -8.31 9.95
N TYR A 371 0.18 -8.58 9.79
CA TYR A 371 -0.89 -7.81 10.42
C TYR A 371 -0.82 -7.85 11.96
N ARG A 372 -0.58 -9.03 12.56
CA ARG A 372 -0.39 -9.16 14.00
C ARG A 372 0.81 -8.35 14.49
N CYS A 373 1.94 -8.41 13.79
CA CYS A 373 3.14 -7.63 14.09
C CYS A 373 2.90 -6.12 13.96
N ALA A 374 2.29 -5.69 12.85
CA ALA A 374 1.99 -4.28 12.57
C ALA A 374 1.06 -3.65 13.62
N ARG A 375 0.18 -4.44 14.24
CA ARG A 375 -0.70 -4.01 15.33
C ARG A 375 0.07 -3.74 16.63
N LEU A 376 1.05 -4.57 16.94
CA LEU A 376 1.80 -4.50 18.20
C LEU A 376 3.00 -3.54 18.13
N TRP A 377 3.44 -3.26 16.90
CA TRP A 377 4.60 -2.45 16.58
C TRP A 377 4.79 -1.22 17.47
N SER A 378 3.83 -0.28 17.47
CA SER A 378 4.00 1.00 18.16
C SER A 378 4.22 0.82 19.67
N ARG A 379 3.45 -0.06 20.32
CA ARG A 379 3.58 -0.34 21.75
C ARG A 379 4.93 -0.98 22.07
N CYS A 380 5.36 -1.97 21.28
CA CYS A 380 6.65 -2.63 21.47
C CYS A 380 7.82 -1.67 21.21
N PHE A 381 7.71 -0.79 20.22
CA PHE A 381 8.76 0.12 19.82
C PHE A 381 8.97 1.28 20.81
N TRP A 382 7.88 1.95 21.19
CA TRP A 382 7.94 3.11 22.08
C TRP A 382 8.02 2.70 23.56
N GLY A 383 7.63 1.46 23.89
CA GLY A 383 7.75 0.89 25.23
C GLY A 383 7.12 1.78 26.30
N LYS A 384 7.86 2.07 27.38
CA LYS A 384 7.39 2.91 28.51
C LYS A 384 7.04 4.35 28.10
N GLN A 385 7.43 4.82 26.91
CA GLN A 385 7.06 6.16 26.41
C GLN A 385 5.68 6.17 25.74
N TYR A 386 5.13 5.01 25.38
CA TYR A 386 3.85 4.91 24.69
C TYR A 386 2.68 5.21 25.66
N PRO A 387 1.89 6.26 25.43
CA PRO A 387 0.89 6.70 26.41
C PRO A 387 -0.36 5.82 26.38
N ASP A 388 -1.02 5.70 27.53
CA ASP A 388 -2.24 4.88 27.69
C ASP A 388 -3.36 5.27 26.71
N GLN A 389 -3.46 6.56 26.36
CA GLN A 389 -4.43 7.04 25.37
C GLN A 389 -4.20 6.42 23.98
N GLU A 390 -2.95 6.18 23.59
CA GLU A 390 -2.62 5.55 22.31
C GLU A 390 -2.82 4.04 22.37
N VAL A 391 -2.62 3.41 23.54
CA VAL A 391 -2.99 2.02 23.78
C VAL A 391 -4.51 1.84 23.62
N SER A 392 -5.30 2.74 24.20
CA SER A 392 -6.76 2.75 24.03
C SER A 392 -7.15 2.95 22.56
N ASP A 393 -6.53 3.91 21.86
CA ASP A 393 -6.75 4.14 20.43
C ASP A 393 -6.46 2.90 19.57
N ASP A 394 -5.38 2.16 19.87
CA ASP A 394 -5.05 0.90 19.20
C ASP A 394 -6.12 -0.17 19.45
N MET A 395 -6.60 -0.29 20.69
CA MET A 395 -7.67 -1.24 21.05
C MET A 395 -9.00 -0.89 20.37
N GLU A 396 -9.36 0.39 20.34
CA GLU A 396 -10.58 0.88 19.69
C GLU A 396 -10.56 0.65 18.17
N ASN A 397 -9.41 0.88 17.52
CA ASN A 397 -9.27 0.72 16.07
C ASN A 397 -9.04 -0.73 15.62
N TYR A 398 -8.59 -1.62 16.52
CA TYR A 398 -8.17 -2.99 16.19
C TYR A 398 -9.18 -3.73 15.34
N ARG A 399 -10.45 -3.77 15.78
CA ARG A 399 -11.50 -4.55 15.11
C ARG A 399 -11.78 -4.05 13.69
N ALA A 400 -11.79 -2.73 13.50
CA ALA A 400 -11.98 -2.13 12.18
C ALA A 400 -10.77 -2.36 11.27
N LEU A 401 -9.55 -2.28 11.80
CA LEU A 401 -8.32 -2.60 11.05
C LEU A 401 -8.24 -4.09 10.68
N GLU A 402 -8.72 -4.99 11.54
CA GLU A 402 -8.82 -6.42 11.24
C GLU A 402 -9.78 -6.65 10.07
N PHE A 403 -10.91 -5.93 10.07
CA PHE A 403 -11.86 -6.01 8.98
C PHE A 403 -11.30 -5.46 7.66
N VAL A 404 -10.51 -4.37 7.70
CA VAL A 404 -9.75 -3.89 6.52
C VAL A 404 -8.79 -4.96 6.01
N HIS A 405 -8.05 -5.62 6.91
CA HIS A 405 -7.11 -6.67 6.55
C HIS A 405 -7.80 -7.85 5.86
N VAL A 406 -8.87 -8.38 6.47
CA VAL A 406 -9.70 -9.44 5.86
C VAL A 406 -10.28 -8.99 4.52
N GLY A 407 -10.69 -7.73 4.40
CA GLY A 407 -11.14 -7.14 3.15
C GLY A 407 -10.09 -7.22 2.04
N TYR A 408 -8.81 -6.91 2.32
CA TYR A 408 -7.73 -7.06 1.35
C TYR A 408 -7.50 -8.51 0.94
N THR A 409 -7.62 -9.47 1.85
CA THR A 409 -7.54 -10.90 1.52
C THR A 409 -8.66 -11.32 0.56
N LEU A 410 -9.90 -10.92 0.84
CA LEU A 410 -11.04 -11.17 -0.05
C LEU A 410 -10.88 -10.48 -1.41
N TRP A 411 -10.35 -9.26 -1.42
CA TRP A 411 -10.08 -8.51 -2.65
C TRP A 411 -9.05 -9.25 -3.52
N HIS A 412 -7.96 -9.72 -2.92
CA HIS A 412 -6.97 -10.54 -3.62
C HIS A 412 -7.60 -11.79 -4.25
N LYS A 413 -8.42 -12.55 -3.50
CA LYS A 413 -9.14 -13.73 -4.02
C LYS A 413 -10.07 -13.39 -5.19
N LEU A 414 -10.85 -12.30 -5.07
CA LEU A 414 -11.73 -11.84 -6.17
C LEU A 414 -10.94 -11.49 -7.44
N TRP A 415 -9.77 -10.86 -7.30
CA TRP A 415 -8.89 -10.64 -8.45
C TRP A 415 -8.37 -11.95 -9.03
N LYS A 416 -8.04 -12.95 -8.21
CA LYS A 416 -7.60 -14.27 -8.73
C LYS A 416 -8.67 -14.98 -9.55
N CYS A 417 -9.94 -14.82 -9.22
CA CYS A 417 -11.05 -15.40 -10.00
C CYS A 417 -11.13 -14.87 -11.45
N LEU A 418 -10.45 -13.77 -11.77
CA LEU A 418 -10.37 -13.27 -13.14
C LEU A 418 -9.31 -13.98 -13.98
N ASP A 419 -8.35 -14.66 -13.35
CA ASP A 419 -7.38 -15.54 -14.02
C ASP A 419 -8.05 -16.89 -14.34
N GLU A 420 -8.10 -17.23 -15.62
CA GLU A 420 -8.75 -18.45 -16.13
C GLU A 420 -8.15 -19.74 -15.55
N LYS A 421 -6.94 -19.69 -14.98
CA LYS A 421 -6.26 -20.82 -14.33
C LYS A 421 -6.67 -21.06 -12.88
N HIS A 422 -7.21 -20.06 -12.21
CA HIS A 422 -7.54 -20.09 -10.78
C HIS A 422 -9.05 -19.94 -10.59
N ALA A 423 -9.79 -20.97 -11.02
CA ALA A 423 -11.25 -21.01 -10.86
C ALA A 423 -11.62 -21.39 -9.41
N GLU A 424 -11.34 -20.51 -8.44
CA GLU A 424 -12.11 -20.56 -7.19
C GLU A 424 -13.59 -20.35 -7.53
N SER A 425 -14.47 -21.20 -6.99
CA SER A 425 -15.91 -21.06 -7.21
C SER A 425 -16.39 -19.74 -6.62
N GLY A 426 -16.98 -18.88 -7.46
CA GLY A 426 -17.58 -17.63 -7.02
C GLY A 426 -18.57 -17.83 -5.86
N ASP A 427 -19.27 -18.96 -5.81
CA ASP A 427 -20.21 -19.29 -4.73
C ASP A 427 -19.51 -19.56 -3.39
N ALA A 428 -18.37 -20.25 -3.41
CA ALA A 428 -17.59 -20.53 -2.20
C ALA A 428 -17.01 -19.23 -1.62
N LEU A 429 -16.48 -18.36 -2.49
CA LEU A 429 -15.99 -17.05 -2.09
C LEU A 429 -17.12 -16.16 -1.55
N PHE A 430 -18.31 -16.21 -2.14
CA PHE A 430 -19.47 -15.50 -1.62
C PHE A 430 -19.90 -16.00 -0.23
N ALA A 431 -19.88 -17.32 0.00
CA ALA A 431 -20.17 -17.89 1.32
C ALA A 431 -19.14 -17.45 2.38
N GLU A 432 -17.86 -17.37 2.01
CA GLU A 432 -16.82 -16.79 2.87
C GLU A 432 -17.11 -15.32 3.18
N MET A 433 -17.48 -14.51 2.17
CA MET A 433 -17.87 -13.12 2.36
C MET A 433 -19.07 -12.99 3.31
N MET A 434 -20.05 -13.89 3.25
CA MET A 434 -21.19 -13.85 4.17
C MET A 434 -20.78 -14.21 5.61
N THR A 435 -19.86 -15.15 5.78
CA THR A 435 -19.28 -15.46 7.10
C THR A 435 -18.55 -14.25 7.68
N VAL A 436 -17.79 -13.52 6.84
CA VAL A 436 -17.12 -12.27 7.22
C VAL A 436 -18.14 -11.18 7.57
N ARG A 437 -19.22 -11.04 6.78
CA ARG A 437 -20.31 -10.10 7.05
C ARG A 437 -20.92 -10.33 8.42
N ASP A 438 -21.17 -11.58 8.78
CA ASP A 438 -21.77 -11.94 10.06
C ASP A 438 -20.80 -11.66 11.22
N LYS A 439 -19.52 -12.03 11.06
CA LYS A 439 -18.46 -11.78 12.06
C LYS A 439 -18.31 -10.29 12.41
N TYR A 440 -18.44 -9.38 11.45
CA TYR A 440 -18.27 -7.93 11.63
C TYR A 440 -19.58 -7.14 11.53
N SER A 441 -20.72 -7.80 11.76
CA SER A 441 -22.05 -7.19 11.68
C SER A 441 -22.23 -5.99 12.62
N ASP A 442 -21.54 -5.98 13.75
CA ASP A 442 -21.48 -4.85 14.69
C ASP A 442 -20.86 -3.59 14.07
N LEU A 443 -19.81 -3.74 13.24
CA LEU A 443 -19.19 -2.61 12.55
C LEU A 443 -20.08 -2.10 11.41
N LEU A 444 -20.75 -3.01 10.68
CA LEU A 444 -21.72 -2.66 9.64
C LEU A 444 -22.89 -1.85 10.23
N LEU A 445 -23.40 -2.28 11.39
CA LEU A 445 -24.46 -1.57 12.11
C LEU A 445 -23.97 -0.22 12.63
N THR A 446 -22.76 -0.17 13.18
CA THR A 446 -22.13 1.06 13.68
C THR A 446 -22.00 2.11 12.59
N ALA A 447 -21.48 1.75 11.41
CA ALA A 447 -21.38 2.68 10.27
C ALA A 447 -22.74 3.23 9.84
N LYS A 448 -23.77 2.38 9.84
CA LYS A 448 -25.14 2.77 9.49
C LYS A 448 -25.73 3.76 10.49
N LEU A 449 -25.62 3.47 11.78
CA LEU A 449 -26.26 4.25 12.85
C LEU A 449 -25.47 5.49 13.28
N ALA A 450 -24.17 5.56 12.97
CA ALA A 450 -23.34 6.70 13.35
C ALA A 450 -23.84 8.00 12.73
N SER A 451 -23.85 9.06 13.55
CA SER A 451 -24.24 10.40 13.12
C SER A 451 -23.23 10.97 12.11
N PRO A 452 -23.69 11.79 11.14
CA PRO A 452 -22.79 12.56 10.27
C PRO A 452 -21.85 13.46 11.07
N GLY A 453 -20.66 13.75 10.54
CA GLY A 453 -19.76 14.77 11.08
C GLY A 453 -18.84 14.35 12.22
N SER A 454 -18.88 13.10 12.69
CA SER A 454 -17.91 12.61 13.69
C SER A 454 -16.49 12.55 13.10
N THR A 455 -15.54 13.14 13.82
CA THR A 455 -14.11 13.21 13.44
C THR A 455 -13.26 12.12 14.09
N ARG A 456 -13.87 11.21 14.86
CA ARG A 456 -13.15 10.15 15.57
C ARG A 456 -12.44 9.21 14.57
N ARG A 457 -11.14 8.99 14.79
CA ARG A 457 -10.31 8.07 13.99
C ARG A 457 -10.96 6.70 13.83
N THR A 458 -11.42 6.11 14.94
CA THR A 458 -12.07 4.79 14.96
C THR A 458 -13.23 4.71 13.98
N LEU A 459 -14.11 5.70 13.98
CA LEU A 459 -15.24 5.73 13.06
C LEU A 459 -14.79 5.90 11.60
N ASN A 460 -13.77 6.72 11.35
CA ASN A 460 -13.17 6.87 10.04
C ASN A 460 -12.52 5.57 9.52
N THR A 461 -11.99 4.73 10.41
CA THR A 461 -11.49 3.39 10.09
C THR A 461 -12.65 2.41 9.84
N ILE A 462 -13.71 2.46 10.65
CA ILE A 462 -14.94 1.66 10.43
C ILE A 462 -15.54 1.95 9.07
N TYR A 463 -15.73 3.23 8.71
CA TYR A 463 -16.24 3.60 7.39
C TYR A 463 -15.34 3.06 6.28
N MET A 464 -14.02 3.17 6.39
CA MET A 464 -13.11 2.59 5.40
C MET A 464 -13.32 1.07 5.25
N ALA A 465 -13.37 0.32 6.36
CA ALA A 465 -13.55 -1.13 6.35
C ALA A 465 -14.90 -1.54 5.72
N VAL A 466 -15.99 -0.94 6.20
CA VAL A 466 -17.36 -1.25 5.77
C VAL A 466 -17.57 -0.92 4.30
N ASN A 467 -17.11 0.25 3.83
CA ASN A 467 -17.27 0.64 2.44
C ASN A 467 -16.48 -0.27 1.49
N ASN A 468 -15.23 -0.60 1.85
CA ASN A 468 -14.43 -1.53 1.03
C ASN A 468 -15.09 -2.90 0.99
N PHE A 469 -15.56 -3.43 2.11
CA PHE A 469 -16.26 -4.73 2.13
C PHE A 469 -17.55 -4.73 1.29
N TYR A 470 -18.40 -3.71 1.42
CA TYR A 470 -19.60 -3.59 0.58
C TYR A 470 -19.26 -3.45 -0.91
N ALA A 471 -18.17 -2.77 -1.25
CA ALA A 471 -17.69 -2.67 -2.61
C ALA A 471 -17.26 -4.05 -3.15
N LEU A 472 -16.70 -4.94 -2.31
CA LEU A 472 -16.39 -6.31 -2.71
C LEU A 472 -17.65 -7.13 -2.97
N ILE A 473 -18.74 -6.93 -2.21
CA ILE A 473 -20.04 -7.59 -2.47
C ILE A 473 -20.58 -7.19 -3.84
N LEU A 474 -20.54 -5.90 -4.18
CA LEU A 474 -20.95 -5.40 -5.49
C LEU A 474 -20.02 -5.93 -6.59
N PHE A 475 -18.71 -5.94 -6.32
CA PHE A 475 -17.71 -6.42 -7.26
C PHE A 475 -17.90 -7.90 -7.59
N HIS A 476 -18.09 -8.76 -6.58
CA HIS A 476 -18.40 -10.17 -6.75
C HIS A 476 -19.59 -10.37 -7.69
N ARG A 477 -20.72 -9.69 -7.44
CA ARG A 477 -21.88 -9.75 -8.32
C ARG A 477 -21.51 -9.38 -9.76
N ARG A 478 -20.74 -8.31 -9.95
CA ARG A 478 -20.31 -7.86 -11.29
C ARG A 478 -19.36 -8.81 -12.00
N LEU A 479 -18.72 -9.71 -11.27
CA LEU A 479 -17.89 -10.76 -11.85
C LEU A 479 -18.69 -12.00 -12.25
N PHE A 480 -19.71 -12.39 -11.47
CA PHE A 480 -20.34 -13.71 -11.59
C PHE A 480 -21.83 -13.71 -11.93
N ASP A 481 -22.57 -12.64 -11.63
CA ASP A 481 -24.04 -12.59 -11.77
C ASP A 481 -24.53 -11.23 -12.27
N THR A 482 -24.20 -10.91 -13.53
CA THR A 482 -24.66 -9.68 -14.18
C THR A 482 -26.07 -9.78 -14.76
N ALA A 483 -26.55 -11.00 -15.04
CA ALA A 483 -27.84 -11.24 -15.68
C ALA A 483 -29.03 -11.06 -14.72
N ARG A 484 -28.85 -11.36 -13.43
CA ARG A 484 -29.93 -11.21 -12.44
C ARG A 484 -29.96 -9.80 -11.84
N PRO A 485 -31.15 -9.28 -11.52
CA PRO A 485 -31.26 -7.98 -10.85
C PRO A 485 -30.60 -8.01 -9.46
N PRO A 486 -30.12 -6.87 -8.94
CA PRO A 486 -29.45 -6.83 -7.64
C PRO A 486 -30.38 -7.28 -6.52
N ALA A 487 -30.01 -8.34 -5.78
CA ALA A 487 -30.68 -8.76 -4.56
C ALA A 487 -30.70 -7.66 -3.46
N ALA A 488 -31.50 -7.87 -2.41
CA ALA A 488 -31.63 -6.93 -1.28
C ALA A 488 -30.29 -6.57 -0.63
N LEU A 489 -29.37 -7.55 -0.52
CA LEU A 489 -28.02 -7.33 0.00
C LEU A 489 -27.23 -6.33 -0.85
N HIS A 490 -27.28 -6.45 -2.19
CA HIS A 490 -26.57 -5.55 -3.10
C HIS A 490 -27.11 -4.13 -3.00
N ARG A 491 -28.44 -3.98 -2.96
CA ARG A 491 -29.08 -2.67 -2.74
C ARG A 491 -28.68 -2.07 -1.39
N GLN A 492 -28.66 -2.88 -0.33
CA GLN A 492 -28.16 -2.45 0.98
C GLN A 492 -26.69 -2.00 0.91
N ALA A 493 -25.82 -2.78 0.26
CA ALA A 493 -24.41 -2.45 0.10
C ALA A 493 -24.24 -1.09 -0.60
N LEU A 494 -24.93 -0.89 -1.73
CA LEU A 494 -24.94 0.37 -2.47
C LEU A 494 -25.40 1.55 -1.61
N THR A 495 -26.56 1.44 -0.96
CA THR A 495 -27.11 2.52 -0.11
C THR A 495 -26.14 2.89 1.01
N ASN A 496 -25.52 1.91 1.67
CA ASN A 496 -24.55 2.20 2.73
C ASN A 496 -23.28 2.85 2.19
N ILE A 497 -22.82 2.48 0.98
CA ILE A 497 -21.66 3.16 0.38
C ILE A 497 -21.96 4.63 0.13
N ILE A 498 -23.11 4.93 -0.47
CA ILE A 498 -23.52 6.30 -0.78
C ILE A 498 -23.67 7.13 0.50
N ASP A 499 -24.43 6.61 1.49
CA ASP A 499 -24.65 7.29 2.77
C ASP A 499 -23.33 7.56 3.52
N ASN A 500 -22.46 6.56 3.61
CA ASN A 500 -21.16 6.72 4.25
C ASN A 500 -20.25 7.69 3.49
N ALA A 501 -20.29 7.72 2.15
CA ALA A 501 -19.53 8.67 1.36
C ALA A 501 -19.98 10.12 1.65
N HIS A 502 -21.29 10.38 1.74
CA HIS A 502 -21.81 11.69 2.15
C HIS A 502 -21.39 12.07 3.57
N LYS A 503 -21.51 11.14 4.53
CA LYS A 503 -21.09 11.35 5.93
C LYS A 503 -19.61 11.70 6.02
N GLN A 504 -18.75 10.97 5.30
CA GLN A 504 -17.31 11.21 5.31
C GLN A 504 -16.92 12.50 4.57
N HIS A 505 -17.52 12.77 3.41
CA HIS A 505 -17.26 14.01 2.67
C HIS A 505 -17.63 15.25 3.48
N SER A 506 -18.78 15.21 4.15
CA SER A 506 -19.25 16.30 5.01
C SER A 506 -18.32 16.54 6.22
N ALA A 507 -17.70 15.47 6.76
CA ALA A 507 -16.77 15.58 7.88
C ALA A 507 -15.39 16.09 7.44
N ASP A 508 -14.82 15.49 6.39
CA ASP A 508 -13.58 15.92 5.75
C ASP A 508 -13.49 15.30 4.34
N PRO A 509 -13.54 16.10 3.26
CA PRO A 509 -13.48 15.61 1.88
C PRO A 509 -12.27 14.71 1.58
N ARG A 510 -11.16 14.88 2.33
CA ARG A 510 -9.96 14.06 2.17
C ARG A 510 -10.20 12.59 2.53
N LEU A 511 -11.21 12.28 3.33
CA LEU A 511 -11.53 10.90 3.72
C LEU A 511 -11.93 10.03 2.52
N LEU A 512 -12.53 10.64 1.48
CA LEU A 512 -12.89 9.94 0.25
C LEU A 512 -11.69 9.41 -0.53
N ARG A 513 -10.46 9.90 -0.25
CA ARG A 513 -9.22 9.39 -0.86
C ARG A 513 -9.02 7.90 -0.57
N ARG A 514 -9.63 7.36 0.49
CA ARG A 514 -9.57 5.93 0.89
C ARG A 514 -10.73 5.09 0.33
N LEU A 515 -11.63 5.69 -0.44
CA LEU A 515 -12.87 5.08 -0.93
C LEU A 515 -12.95 5.02 -2.47
N HIS A 516 -11.84 5.09 -3.20
CA HIS A 516 -11.88 5.15 -4.68
C HIS A 516 -12.62 3.97 -5.32
N TRP A 517 -12.38 2.74 -4.84
CA TRP A 517 -13.06 1.54 -5.34
C TRP A 517 -14.54 1.48 -4.91
N PRO A 518 -14.90 1.74 -3.64
CA PRO A 518 -16.30 1.94 -3.26
C PRO A 518 -17.05 2.98 -4.09
N LEU A 519 -16.43 4.14 -4.37
CA LEU A 519 -17.04 5.19 -5.20
C LEU A 519 -17.29 4.69 -6.63
N LEU A 520 -16.30 4.00 -7.23
CA LEU A 520 -16.47 3.38 -8.54
C LEU A 520 -17.66 2.41 -8.55
N MET A 521 -17.70 1.47 -7.60
CA MET A 521 -18.80 0.50 -7.49
C MET A 521 -20.15 1.19 -7.32
N ALA A 522 -20.22 2.24 -6.49
CA ALA A 522 -21.45 3.00 -6.31
C ALA A 522 -21.89 3.74 -7.59
N ILE A 523 -20.96 4.32 -8.35
CA ILE A 523 -21.24 5.02 -9.61
C ILE A 523 -21.90 4.08 -10.62
N VAL A 524 -21.35 2.87 -10.80
CA VAL A 524 -21.80 1.94 -11.84
C VAL A 524 -23.06 1.16 -11.43
N GLU A 525 -23.37 1.11 -10.13
CA GLU A 525 -24.53 0.39 -9.57
C GLU A 525 -25.73 1.29 -9.26
N THR A 526 -25.54 2.58 -8.99
CA THR A 526 -26.68 3.46 -8.64
C THR A 526 -27.50 3.83 -9.86
N ASP A 527 -28.82 3.68 -9.77
CA ASP A 527 -29.79 4.14 -10.77
C ASP A 527 -30.25 5.58 -10.55
N ASP A 528 -29.97 6.15 -9.36
CA ASP A 528 -30.29 7.54 -9.05
C ASP A 528 -29.30 8.49 -9.77
N PRO A 529 -29.76 9.32 -10.73
CA PRO A 529 -28.90 10.19 -11.51
C PRO A 529 -28.25 11.30 -10.68
N VAL A 530 -28.91 11.77 -9.61
CA VAL A 530 -28.37 12.82 -8.73
C VAL A 530 -27.21 12.25 -7.92
N GLN A 531 -27.40 11.06 -7.35
CA GLN A 531 -26.32 10.38 -6.63
C GLN A 531 -25.17 10.00 -7.56
N ARG A 532 -25.49 9.51 -8.77
CA ARG A 532 -24.48 9.15 -9.76
C ARG A 532 -23.60 10.34 -10.11
N GLU A 533 -24.20 11.49 -10.40
CA GLU A 533 -23.45 12.70 -10.77
C GLU A 533 -22.58 13.19 -9.61
N TRP A 534 -23.13 13.23 -8.39
CA TRP A 534 -22.35 13.61 -7.21
C TRP A 534 -21.12 12.70 -7.02
N LEU A 535 -21.31 11.37 -7.07
CA LEU A 535 -20.21 10.42 -6.92
C LEU A 535 -19.17 10.54 -8.04
N ARG A 536 -19.62 10.74 -9.28
CA ARG A 536 -18.74 10.94 -10.45
C ARG A 536 -17.90 12.20 -10.29
N GLU A 537 -18.49 13.30 -9.84
CA GLU A 537 -17.76 14.54 -9.57
C GLU A 537 -16.70 14.33 -8.47
N ARG A 538 -17.06 13.65 -7.36
CA ARG A 538 -16.10 13.34 -6.29
C ARG A 538 -14.96 12.47 -6.79
N LEU A 539 -15.22 11.40 -7.55
CA LEU A 539 -14.18 10.53 -8.09
C LEU A 539 -13.33 11.24 -9.16
N TYR A 540 -13.95 12.11 -9.96
CA TYR A 540 -13.27 12.97 -10.92
C TYR A 540 -12.26 13.87 -10.20
N GLU A 541 -12.66 14.60 -9.16
CA GLU A 541 -11.75 15.44 -8.37
C GLU A 541 -10.55 14.66 -7.81
N LEU A 542 -10.77 13.40 -7.43
CA LEU A 542 -9.71 12.53 -6.91
C LEU A 542 -8.73 12.03 -7.99
N ARG A 543 -9.03 12.16 -9.28
CA ARG A 543 -8.20 11.62 -10.39
C ARG A 543 -6.75 12.15 -10.39
N SER A 544 -6.52 13.34 -9.86
CA SER A 544 -5.17 13.94 -9.77
C SER A 544 -4.38 13.46 -8.55
N PHE A 545 -5.03 12.77 -7.61
CA PHE A 545 -4.40 12.30 -6.38
C PHE A 545 -3.57 11.04 -6.58
N HIS A 546 -4.02 10.14 -7.44
CA HIS A 546 -3.41 8.83 -7.57
C HIS A 546 -3.69 8.23 -8.95
N SER A 547 -2.76 7.41 -9.45
CA SER A 547 -2.97 6.68 -10.70
C SER A 547 -4.19 5.73 -10.63
N GLU A 548 -4.46 5.14 -9.47
CA GLU A 548 -5.65 4.29 -9.23
C GLU A 548 -6.95 5.08 -9.23
N HIS A 549 -6.99 6.31 -8.68
CA HIS A 549 -8.21 7.13 -8.73
C HIS A 549 -8.53 7.56 -10.16
N LEU A 550 -7.51 7.95 -10.94
CA LEU A 550 -7.69 8.25 -12.38
C LEU A 550 -8.23 7.03 -13.12
N TRP A 551 -7.63 5.88 -12.87
CA TRP A 551 -8.06 4.64 -13.49
C TRP A 551 -9.46 4.20 -13.06
N ALA A 552 -9.80 4.39 -11.78
CA ALA A 552 -11.11 4.06 -11.25
C ALA A 552 -12.17 4.94 -11.92
N PHE A 553 -11.87 6.22 -12.10
CA PHE A 553 -12.71 7.14 -12.86
C PHE A 553 -12.86 6.68 -14.32
N GLN A 554 -11.77 6.39 -15.02
CA GLN A 554 -11.80 5.93 -16.42
C GLN A 554 -12.60 4.63 -16.59
N LEU A 555 -12.44 3.69 -15.66
CA LEU A 555 -13.18 2.43 -15.67
C LEU A 555 -14.68 2.66 -15.40
N ALA A 556 -15.03 3.54 -14.47
CA ALA A 556 -16.43 3.90 -14.23
C ALA A 556 -17.08 4.47 -15.50
N GLU A 557 -16.39 5.39 -16.18
CA GLU A 557 -16.88 6.00 -17.42
C GLU A 557 -17.03 4.97 -18.55
N GLU A 558 -16.09 4.03 -18.71
CA GLU A 558 -16.20 2.96 -19.70
C GLU A 558 -17.36 2.00 -19.39
N VAL A 559 -17.56 1.66 -18.12
CA VAL A 559 -18.68 0.80 -17.69
C VAL A 559 -20.01 1.48 -17.97
N LEU A 560 -20.16 2.75 -17.58
CA LEU A 560 -21.39 3.53 -17.83
C LEU A 560 -21.68 3.64 -19.33
N ALA A 561 -20.69 3.98 -20.15
CA ALA A 561 -20.86 4.09 -21.60
C ALA A 561 -21.36 2.78 -22.23
N ARG A 562 -20.92 1.62 -21.72
CA ARG A 562 -21.44 0.31 -22.18
C ARG A 562 -22.86 0.04 -21.70
N GLN A 563 -23.16 0.35 -20.43
CA GLN A 563 -24.51 0.18 -19.88
C GLN A 563 -25.55 1.05 -20.60
N ASP A 564 -25.18 2.29 -20.93
CA ASP A 564 -26.04 3.21 -21.67
C ASP A 564 -26.30 2.69 -23.09
N ALA A 565 -25.28 2.13 -23.75
CA ALA A 565 -25.41 1.53 -25.08
C ALA A 565 -26.26 0.25 -25.08
N SER A 566 -26.27 -0.52 -23.98
CA SER A 566 -27.06 -1.74 -23.80
C SER A 566 -28.41 -1.47 -23.12
N ALA A 567 -28.93 -0.25 -23.17
CA ALA A 567 -30.23 0.14 -22.61
C ALA A 567 -30.42 -0.23 -21.13
N GLY A 568 -29.35 -0.15 -20.33
CA GLY A 568 -29.37 -0.41 -18.89
C GLY A 568 -28.96 -1.83 -18.48
N GLU A 569 -28.64 -2.73 -19.42
CA GLU A 569 -28.05 -4.03 -19.05
C GLU A 569 -26.69 -3.83 -18.39
N TYR A 570 -26.43 -4.60 -17.33
CA TYR A 570 -25.17 -4.51 -16.59
C TYR A 570 -23.98 -4.96 -17.44
N ALA A 571 -23.00 -4.06 -17.60
CA ALA A 571 -21.77 -4.40 -18.31
C ALA A 571 -21.03 -5.54 -17.59
N ASN A 572 -20.47 -6.47 -18.38
CA ASN A 572 -19.62 -7.53 -17.87
C ASN A 572 -18.27 -6.93 -17.43
N LEU A 573 -18.15 -6.68 -16.13
CA LEU A 573 -16.95 -6.08 -15.57
C LEU A 573 -15.75 -7.03 -15.66
N ALA A 574 -15.98 -8.35 -15.58
CA ALA A 574 -14.90 -9.32 -15.71
C ALA A 574 -14.21 -9.24 -17.08
N GLU A 575 -15.00 -9.19 -18.15
CA GLU A 575 -14.51 -9.05 -19.52
C GLU A 575 -13.75 -7.72 -19.71
N LEU A 576 -14.32 -6.62 -19.21
CA LEU A 576 -13.68 -5.31 -19.23
C LEU A 576 -12.31 -5.34 -18.55
N LEU A 577 -12.25 -5.88 -17.34
CA LEU A 577 -11.02 -5.96 -16.55
C LEU A 577 -9.96 -6.83 -17.25
N ARG A 578 -10.34 -7.96 -17.85
CA ARG A 578 -9.44 -8.80 -18.66
C ARG A 578 -8.91 -8.05 -19.89
N ASN A 579 -9.77 -7.34 -20.61
CA ASN A 579 -9.39 -6.57 -21.80
C ASN A 579 -8.44 -5.40 -21.49
N HIS A 580 -8.56 -4.79 -20.31
CA HIS A 580 -7.60 -3.79 -19.83
C HIS A 580 -6.23 -4.39 -19.55
N GLN A 581 -6.15 -5.65 -19.12
CA GLN A 581 -4.88 -6.33 -18.83
C GLN A 581 -4.09 -6.62 -20.10
N ILE A 582 -4.75 -7.10 -21.17
CA ILE A 582 -4.10 -7.37 -22.46
C ILE A 582 -3.46 -6.10 -23.04
N ARG A 583 -4.05 -4.93 -22.82
CA ARG A 583 -3.53 -3.66 -23.32
C ARG A 583 -2.32 -3.12 -22.54
N LEU A 584 -2.07 -3.64 -21.33
CA LEU A 584 -0.97 -3.21 -20.45
C LEU A 584 0.27 -4.12 -20.54
N GLN A 585 0.14 -5.31 -21.14
CA GLN A 585 1.23 -6.22 -21.51
C GLN A 585 1.80 -5.84 -22.89
#